data_AF-A0A851L813-F1
#
_entry.id   AF-A0A851L813-F1
#
_cell.length_a   1.000
_cell.length_b   1.000
_cell.length_c   1.000
_cell.angle_alpha   90.00
_cell.angle_beta   90.00
_cell.angle_gamma   90.00
#
_symmetry.space_group_name_H-M   'P 1'
#
loop_
_entity.id
_entity.type
_entity.pdbx_description
1 polymer ?
#
loop_
_entity_poly.entity_id
_entity_poly.type
_entity_poly.pdbx_seq_one_letter_code
_entity_poly.pdbx_strand_id
1 'polypeptide(L)'
;SDLPLPQIEVFKTGFNQKLQEGREKLHQMWLDWSRRSSEESGDESSAEPEEMESLALLMACSITQQLQTTCCKILSAIQGLPSSFQDKVKQSLTTIEELHASFSAANSFQDLSSSVLTQSQRKLAVIQEYMEELLDYLKNNTPLSWLVGPFCPREEEV
;
A
#
# COMPACT_ATOMS: atom_id res chain seq x y z
N SER A 1 3.15 -32.85 0.82
CA SER A 1 2.80 -32.70 -0.60
C SER A 1 1.97 -31.45 -0.74
N ASP A 2 2.59 -30.46 -1.38
CA ASP A 2 2.04 -29.35 -2.17
C ASP A 2 0.83 -28.58 -1.62
N LEU A 3 1.12 -27.45 -0.96
CA LEU A 3 0.21 -26.30 -0.99
C LEU A 3 -0.12 -25.99 -2.46
N PRO A 4 -1.40 -25.83 -2.85
CA PRO A 4 -1.74 -25.69 -4.25
C PRO A 4 -1.16 -24.38 -4.76
N LEU A 5 -0.20 -24.46 -5.68
CA LEU A 5 0.29 -23.38 -6.55
C LEU A 5 -0.78 -22.31 -6.90
N PRO A 6 -2.05 -22.67 -7.19
CA PRO A 6 -3.10 -21.69 -7.47
C PRO A 6 -3.36 -20.65 -6.35
N GLN A 7 -3.12 -20.94 -5.07
CA GLN A 7 -3.47 -20.00 -3.99
C GLN A 7 -2.46 -18.85 -3.85
N ILE A 8 -1.16 -19.15 -4.00
CA ILE A 8 -0.10 -18.14 -4.03
C ILE A 8 -0.27 -17.26 -5.27
N GLU A 9 -0.66 -17.87 -6.38
CA GLU A 9 -0.91 -17.17 -7.64
C GLU A 9 -2.14 -16.25 -7.57
N VAL A 10 -3.23 -16.69 -6.93
CA VAL A 10 -4.41 -15.86 -6.66
C VAL A 10 -4.08 -14.69 -5.73
N PHE A 11 -3.29 -14.91 -4.67
CA PHE A 11 -2.86 -13.83 -3.77
C PHE A 11 -2.00 -12.80 -4.50
N LYS A 12 -1.00 -13.27 -5.26
CA LYS A 12 -0.13 -12.41 -6.08
C LYS A 12 -0.93 -11.62 -7.12
N THR A 13 -1.92 -12.26 -7.74
CA THR A 13 -2.78 -11.62 -8.75
C THR A 13 -3.69 -10.57 -8.11
N GLY A 14 -4.33 -10.89 -6.99
CA GLY A 14 -5.17 -9.94 -6.24
C GLY A 14 -4.39 -8.76 -5.67
N PHE A 15 -3.14 -8.98 -5.25
CA PHE A 15 -2.23 -7.92 -4.83
C PHE A 15 -1.89 -6.98 -5.98
N ASN A 16 -1.47 -7.55 -7.13
CA ASN A 16 -1.17 -6.75 -8.31
C ASN A 16 -2.39 -6.00 -8.82
N GLN A 17 -3.57 -6.62 -8.82
CA GLN A 17 -4.80 -5.98 -9.25
C GLN A 17 -5.13 -4.74 -8.41
N LYS A 18 -5.11 -4.85 -7.07
CA LYS A 18 -5.41 -3.70 -6.20
C LYS A 18 -4.35 -2.59 -6.29
N LEU A 19 -3.09 -2.96 -6.49
CA LEU A 19 -2.02 -2.00 -6.76
C LEU A 19 -2.27 -1.26 -8.08
N GLN A 20 -2.69 -1.97 -9.13
CA GLN A 20 -3.04 -1.36 -10.41
C GLN A 20 -4.29 -0.48 -10.29
N GLU A 21 -5.35 -0.92 -9.61
CA GLU A 21 -6.54 -0.11 -9.34
C GLU A 21 -6.18 1.20 -8.60
N GLY A 22 -5.27 1.12 -7.62
CA GLY A 22 -4.73 2.28 -6.92
C GLY A 22 -3.97 3.22 -7.86
N ARG A 23 -3.13 2.68 -8.75
CA ARG A 23 -2.40 3.46 -9.77
C ARG A 23 -3.32 4.09 -10.81
N GLU A 24 -4.33 3.37 -11.27
CA GLU A 24 -5.34 3.85 -12.22
C GLU A 24 -6.17 4.97 -11.61
N LYS A 25 -6.59 4.83 -10.36
CA LYS A 25 -7.29 5.88 -9.62
C LYS A 25 -6.44 7.14 -9.48
N LEU A 26 -5.16 6.99 -9.13
CA LEU A 26 -4.21 8.12 -9.06
C LEU A 26 -4.00 8.76 -10.44
N HIS A 27 -3.88 7.95 -11.49
CA HIS A 27 -3.72 8.43 -12.85
C HIS A 27 -4.96 9.17 -13.37
N GLN A 28 -6.17 8.70 -13.03
CA GLN A 28 -7.42 9.39 -13.35
C GLN A 28 -7.53 10.71 -12.59
N MET A 29 -7.22 10.71 -11.29
CA MET A 29 -7.17 11.96 -10.51
C MET A 29 -6.19 12.97 -11.11
N TRP A 30 -5.03 12.52 -11.60
CA TRP A 30 -4.06 13.36 -12.30
C TRP A 30 -4.59 13.92 -13.62
N LEU A 31 -5.24 13.09 -14.45
CA LEU A 31 -5.80 13.50 -15.74
C LEU A 31 -6.95 14.52 -15.57
N ASP A 32 -7.89 14.24 -14.67
CA ASP A 32 -9.01 15.14 -14.36
C ASP A 32 -8.51 16.50 -13.85
N TRP A 33 -7.40 16.51 -13.11
CA TRP A 33 -6.77 17.74 -12.63
C TRP A 33 -6.02 18.51 -13.71
N SER A 34 -5.22 17.84 -14.55
CA SER A 34 -4.50 18.48 -15.67
C SER A 34 -5.44 19.20 -16.64
N ARG A 35 -6.68 18.67 -16.77
CA ARG A 35 -7.73 19.30 -17.56
C ARG A 35 -8.25 20.57 -16.89
N ARG A 36 -8.54 20.51 -15.59
CA ARG A 36 -9.01 21.66 -14.79
C ARG A 36 -8.01 22.81 -14.74
N SER A 37 -6.71 22.51 -14.55
CA SER A 37 -5.65 23.52 -14.53
C SER A 37 -5.47 24.20 -15.88
N SER A 38 -5.73 23.49 -16.99
CA SER A 38 -5.64 24.04 -18.34
C SER A 38 -6.88 24.85 -18.76
N GLU A 39 -8.03 24.67 -18.10
CA GLU A 39 -9.28 25.39 -18.41
C GLU A 39 -9.42 26.70 -17.61
N GLU A 40 -8.76 26.81 -16.45
CA GLU A 40 -8.86 27.98 -15.56
C GLU A 40 -7.85 29.09 -15.89
N SER A 41 -6.68 28.75 -16.45
CA SER A 41 -5.73 29.72 -17.00
C SER A 41 -5.80 29.73 -18.52
N GLY A 42 -6.39 30.76 -19.12
CA GLY A 42 -6.28 31.04 -20.56
C GLY A 42 -4.87 31.44 -21.02
N ASP A 43 -3.84 31.04 -20.28
CA ASP A 43 -2.43 31.34 -20.48
C ASP A 43 -1.61 30.07 -20.23
N GLU A 44 -0.53 29.86 -20.98
CA GLU A 44 0.43 28.75 -20.84
C GLU A 44 1.29 28.92 -19.56
N SER A 45 0.63 29.05 -18.41
CA SER A 45 1.26 29.20 -17.12
C SER A 45 1.35 27.82 -16.47
N SER A 46 2.57 27.27 -16.46
CA SER A 46 2.99 26.16 -15.60
C SER A 46 2.29 26.22 -14.22
N ALA A 47 1.66 25.13 -13.79
CA ALA A 47 1.00 25.03 -12.48
C ALA A 47 1.88 25.62 -11.36
N GLU A 48 1.28 26.41 -10.47
CA GLU A 48 2.05 27.07 -9.41
C GLU A 48 2.71 26.02 -8.50
N PRO A 49 3.96 26.23 -8.04
CA PRO A 49 4.69 25.26 -7.23
C PRO A 49 3.92 24.78 -6.00
N GLU A 50 3.16 25.68 -5.35
CA GLU A 50 2.38 25.42 -4.15
C GLU A 50 1.21 24.44 -4.41
N GLU A 51 0.58 24.51 -5.60
CA GLU A 51 -0.45 23.57 -6.03
C GLU A 51 0.14 22.16 -6.25
N MET A 52 1.35 22.10 -6.81
CA MET A 52 2.05 20.85 -7.05
C MET A 52 2.49 20.16 -5.75
N GLU A 53 2.92 20.93 -4.74
CA GLU A 53 3.25 20.42 -3.41
C GLU A 53 2.01 19.87 -2.69
N SER A 54 0.92 20.64 -2.67
CA SER A 54 -0.37 20.23 -2.08
C SER A 54 -0.88 18.94 -2.72
N LEU A 55 -0.79 18.83 -4.05
CA LEU A 55 -1.15 17.62 -4.79
C LEU A 55 -0.28 16.43 -4.40
N ALA A 56 1.03 16.62 -4.30
CA ALA A 56 1.94 15.55 -3.91
C ALA A 56 1.71 15.05 -2.48
N LEU A 57 1.35 15.95 -1.55
CA LEU A 57 0.93 15.58 -0.19
C LEU A 57 -0.36 14.77 -0.20
N LEU A 58 -1.38 15.20 -0.96
CA LEU A 58 -2.61 14.43 -1.11
C LEU A 58 -2.36 13.03 -1.69
N MET A 59 -1.47 12.92 -2.67
CA MET A 59 -1.05 11.62 -3.20
C MET A 59 -0.35 10.77 -2.12
N ALA A 60 0.55 11.37 -1.33
CA ALA A 60 1.23 10.66 -0.25
C ALA A 60 0.26 10.15 0.82
N CYS A 61 -0.75 10.94 1.20
CA CYS A 61 -1.85 10.52 2.09
C CYS A 61 -2.66 9.36 1.49
N SER A 62 -3.05 9.45 0.22
CA SER A 62 -3.78 8.37 -0.46
C SER A 62 -2.97 7.07 -0.51
N ILE A 63 -1.68 7.14 -0.81
CA ILE A 63 -0.78 5.97 -0.87
C ILE A 63 -0.61 5.34 0.52
N THR A 64 -0.36 6.15 1.55
CA THR A 64 -0.19 5.64 2.92
C THR A 64 -1.48 5.01 3.45
N GLN A 65 -2.65 5.55 3.11
CA GLN A 65 -3.95 4.95 3.45
C GLN A 65 -4.18 3.60 2.75
N GLN A 66 -3.80 3.49 1.48
CA GLN A 66 -3.86 2.22 0.74
C GLN A 66 -2.90 1.18 1.34
N LEU A 67 -1.72 1.61 1.75
CA LEU A 67 -0.74 0.75 2.40
C LEU A 67 -1.26 0.24 3.75
N GLN A 68 -1.88 1.10 4.58
CA GLN A 68 -2.52 0.71 5.83
C GLN A 68 -3.61 -0.35 5.60
N THR A 69 -4.50 -0.11 4.63
CA THR A 69 -5.56 -1.05 4.26
C THR A 69 -4.99 -2.40 3.82
N THR A 70 -3.88 -2.38 3.09
CA THR A 70 -3.22 -3.59 2.61
C THR A 70 -2.56 -4.35 3.76
N CYS A 71 -1.83 -3.67 4.65
CA CYS A 71 -1.24 -4.28 5.83
C CYS A 71 -2.30 -4.87 6.77
N CYS A 72 -3.48 -4.26 6.93
CA CYS A 72 -4.60 -4.85 7.67
C CYS A 72 -5.09 -6.17 7.04
N LYS A 73 -5.20 -6.23 5.70
CA LYS A 73 -5.56 -7.47 4.99
C LYS A 73 -4.48 -8.54 5.16
N ILE A 74 -3.21 -8.15 5.07
CA ILE A 74 -2.08 -9.06 5.29
C ILE A 74 -2.12 -9.60 6.72
N LEU A 75 -2.33 -8.75 7.73
CA LEU A 75 -2.43 -9.17 9.13
C LEU A 75 -3.50 -10.25 9.34
N SER A 76 -4.65 -10.11 8.68
CA SER A 76 -5.69 -11.15 8.67
C SER A 76 -5.27 -12.40 7.89
N ALA A 77 -4.60 -12.25 6.75
CA ALA A 77 -4.19 -13.36 5.89
C ALA A 77 -3.05 -14.20 6.47
N ILE A 78 -2.23 -13.64 7.36
CA ILE A 78 -1.10 -14.35 7.99
C ILE A 78 -1.44 -14.92 9.37
N GLN A 79 -2.72 -15.01 9.72
CA GLN A 79 -3.14 -15.62 10.97
C GLN A 79 -2.62 -17.06 11.07
N GLY A 80 -1.97 -17.35 12.20
CA GLY A 80 -1.37 -18.65 12.47
C GLY A 80 0.05 -18.83 11.91
N LEU A 81 0.63 -17.85 11.23
CA LEU A 81 2.08 -17.78 11.04
C LEU A 81 2.79 -17.46 12.36
N PRO A 82 4.12 -17.70 12.48
CA PRO A 82 4.89 -17.34 13.66
C PRO A 82 4.61 -15.90 14.10
N SER A 83 4.44 -15.67 15.40
CA SER A 83 4.00 -14.38 15.94
C SER A 83 4.93 -13.23 15.55
N SER A 84 6.21 -13.50 15.33
CA SER A 84 7.19 -12.53 14.83
C SER A 84 6.76 -11.83 13.54
N PHE A 85 6.08 -12.53 12.62
CA PHE A 85 5.55 -11.90 11.40
C PHE A 85 4.37 -10.99 11.73
N GLN A 86 3.43 -11.46 12.55
CA GLN A 86 2.28 -10.65 12.96
C GLN A 86 2.71 -9.36 13.70
N ASP A 87 3.72 -9.46 14.56
CA ASP A 87 4.27 -8.34 15.30
C ASP A 87 4.96 -7.32 14.35
N LYS A 88 5.71 -7.80 13.35
CA LYS A 88 6.30 -6.95 12.31
C LYS A 88 5.23 -6.26 11.42
N VAL A 89 4.13 -6.93 11.08
CA VAL A 89 3.01 -6.26 10.35
C VAL A 89 2.37 -5.18 11.22
N LYS A 90 2.14 -5.45 12.52
CA LYS A 90 1.60 -4.44 13.44
C LYS A 90 2.53 -3.23 13.58
N GLN A 91 3.84 -3.46 13.69
CA GLN A 91 4.83 -2.39 13.70
C GLN A 91 4.81 -1.59 12.37
N SER A 92 4.64 -2.28 11.24
CA SER A 92 4.48 -1.63 9.94
C SER A 92 3.24 -0.74 9.91
N LEU A 93 2.10 -1.21 10.45
CA LEU A 93 0.87 -0.40 10.57
C LEU A 93 1.09 0.86 11.39
N THR A 94 1.71 0.77 12.57
CA THR A 94 2.05 1.95 13.38
C THR A 94 2.96 2.91 12.62
N THR A 95 3.95 2.37 11.90
CA THR A 95 4.87 3.17 11.07
C THR A 95 4.13 3.90 9.95
N ILE A 96 3.18 3.24 9.28
CA ILE A 96 2.36 3.84 8.21
C ILE A 96 1.44 4.91 8.77
N GLU A 97 0.85 4.70 9.94
CA GLU A 97 0.01 5.68 10.63
C GLU A 97 0.78 6.95 10.99
N GLU A 98 2.02 6.82 11.49
CA GLU A 98 2.92 7.97 11.72
C GLU A 98 3.22 8.74 10.44
N LEU A 99 3.45 8.03 9.32
CA LEU A 99 3.70 8.67 8.02
C LEU A 99 2.47 9.39 7.49
N HIS A 100 1.31 8.75 7.53
CA HIS A 100 0.05 9.34 7.13
C HIS A 100 -0.24 10.61 7.96
N ALA A 101 -0.06 10.55 9.28
CA ALA A 101 -0.24 11.70 10.15
C ALA A 101 0.72 12.86 9.81
N SER A 102 1.98 12.53 9.52
CA SER A 102 2.98 13.54 9.12
C SER A 102 2.60 14.24 7.81
N PHE A 103 2.15 13.48 6.80
CA PHE A 103 1.72 14.05 5.52
C PHE A 103 0.39 14.80 5.61
N SER A 104 -0.55 14.33 6.43
CA SER A 104 -1.86 14.97 6.62
C SER A 104 -1.78 16.29 7.38
N ALA A 105 -0.75 16.48 8.21
CA ALA A 105 -0.55 17.70 8.98
C ALA A 105 0.18 18.81 8.19
N ALA A 106 0.78 18.47 7.05
CA ALA A 106 1.51 19.41 6.20
C ALA A 106 0.56 20.07 5.18
N ASN A 107 0.71 21.38 4.97
CA ASN A 107 0.04 22.11 3.89
C ASN A 107 0.99 22.35 2.70
N SER A 108 2.30 22.28 2.94
CA SER A 108 3.37 22.42 1.95
C SER A 108 4.54 21.48 2.28
N PHE A 109 5.51 21.35 1.37
CA PHE A 109 6.73 20.58 1.67
C PHE A 109 7.64 21.28 2.69
N GLN A 110 7.51 22.59 2.86
CA GLN A 110 8.26 23.33 3.88
C GLN A 110 7.83 22.95 5.31
N ASP A 111 6.58 22.49 5.48
CA ASP A 111 6.09 21.97 6.75
C ASP A 111 6.69 20.60 7.10
N LEU A 112 7.25 19.90 6.10
CA LEU A 112 7.94 18.63 6.28
C LEU A 112 9.44 18.88 6.48
N SER A 113 9.97 18.48 7.64
CA SER A 113 11.43 18.45 7.81
C SER A 113 12.07 17.49 6.80
N SER A 114 13.27 17.82 6.31
CA SER A 114 14.04 16.92 5.44
C SER A 114 14.26 15.54 6.06
N SER A 115 14.37 15.47 7.40
CA SER A 115 14.42 14.22 8.15
C SER A 115 13.16 13.37 8.02
N VAL A 116 11.95 13.96 7.91
CA VAL A 116 10.69 13.21 7.78
C VAL A 116 10.64 12.48 6.45
N LEU A 117 11.03 13.12 5.35
CA LEU A 117 11.06 12.47 4.02
C LEU A 117 12.10 11.35 3.95
N THR A 118 13.32 11.59 4.44
CA THR A 118 14.36 10.55 4.48
C THR A 118 13.97 9.40 5.41
N GLN A 119 13.34 9.70 6.55
CA GLN A 119 12.86 8.68 7.47
C GLN A 119 11.70 7.89 6.86
N SER A 120 10.79 8.53 6.12
CA SER A 120 9.71 7.89 5.38
C SER A 120 10.25 6.86 4.38
N GLN A 121 11.21 7.26 3.55
CA GLN A 121 11.85 6.35 2.59
C GLN A 121 12.50 5.15 3.29
N ARG A 122 13.24 5.38 4.38
CA ARG A 122 13.86 4.28 5.16
C ARG A 122 12.81 3.35 5.77
N LYS A 123 11.77 3.92 6.39
CA LYS A 123 10.66 3.17 6.99
C LYS A 123 9.96 2.30 5.95
N LEU A 124 9.67 2.85 4.76
CA LEU A 124 9.05 2.10 3.66
C LEU A 124 9.96 1.00 3.12
N ALA A 125 11.28 1.23 3.01
CA ALA A 125 12.23 0.21 2.61
C ALA A 125 12.25 -0.98 3.60
N VAL A 126 12.21 -0.70 4.91
CA VAL A 126 12.12 -1.75 5.94
C VAL A 126 10.82 -2.54 5.82
N ILE A 127 9.68 -1.87 5.57
CA ILE A 127 8.40 -2.55 5.34
C ILE A 127 8.49 -3.45 4.11
N GLN A 128 9.11 -2.97 3.03
CA GLN A 128 9.28 -3.76 1.81
C GLN A 128 10.15 -5.00 2.04
N GLU A 129 11.33 -4.85 2.64
CA GLU A 129 12.23 -5.95 2.97
C GLU A 129 11.53 -7.01 3.83
N TYR A 130 10.74 -6.56 4.81
CA TYR A 130 9.92 -7.44 5.62
C TYR A 130 8.87 -8.22 4.81
N MET A 131 8.19 -7.57 3.87
CA MET A 131 7.21 -8.26 3.01
C MET A 131 7.90 -9.30 2.11
N GLU A 132 9.12 -9.04 1.66
CA GLU A 132 9.94 -9.99 0.92
C GLU A 132 10.35 -11.19 1.78
N GLU A 133 10.77 -10.96 3.04
CA GLU A 133 11.07 -12.00 4.03
C GLU A 133 9.85 -12.90 4.29
N LEU A 134 8.66 -12.31 4.45
CA LEU A 134 7.41 -13.03 4.62
C LEU A 134 7.09 -13.93 3.42
N LEU A 135 7.25 -13.41 2.19
CA LEU A 135 7.01 -14.17 0.98
C LEU A 135 8.02 -15.31 0.80
N ASP A 136 9.29 -15.09 1.14
CA ASP A 136 10.31 -16.14 1.10
C ASP A 136 10.01 -17.24 2.13
N TYR A 137 9.59 -16.87 3.34
CA TYR A 137 9.15 -17.83 4.35
C TYR A 137 8.00 -18.71 3.84
N LEU A 138 6.96 -18.12 3.26
CA LEU A 138 5.81 -18.85 2.72
C LEU A 138 6.18 -19.76 1.55
N LYS A 139 7.18 -19.41 0.76
CA LYS A 139 7.68 -20.23 -0.35
C LYS A 139 8.44 -21.45 0.16
N ASN A 140 9.25 -21.26 1.21
CA ASN A 140 10.17 -22.28 1.71
C ASN A 140 9.54 -23.16 2.81
N ASN A 141 8.35 -22.80 3.31
CA ASN A 141 7.68 -23.50 4.40
C ASN A 141 6.20 -23.79 4.07
N THR A 142 5.64 -24.81 4.73
CA THR A 142 4.20 -25.11 4.70
C THR A 142 3.67 -25.09 6.15
N PRO A 143 3.44 -23.90 6.72
CA PRO A 143 3.04 -23.76 8.11
C PRO A 143 1.67 -24.38 8.36
N LEU A 144 1.61 -25.44 9.20
CA LEU A 144 0.38 -26.18 9.51
C LEU A 144 -0.67 -25.33 10.24
N SER A 145 -0.23 -24.33 11.00
CA SER A 145 -1.09 -23.42 11.75
C SER A 145 -1.65 -22.28 10.90
N TRP A 146 -1.20 -22.14 9.65
CA TRP A 146 -1.61 -21.03 8.79
C TRP A 146 -3.06 -21.18 8.33
N LEU A 147 -3.87 -20.19 8.67
CA LEU A 147 -5.27 -20.13 8.27
C LEU A 147 -5.37 -19.46 6.90
N VAL A 148 -5.47 -20.29 5.85
CA VAL A 148 -5.78 -19.80 4.51
C VAL A 148 -7.31 -19.76 4.35
N GLY A 149 -7.86 -18.70 3.75
CA GLY A 149 -9.29 -18.54 3.56
C GLY A 149 -9.69 -17.11 3.16
N PRO A 150 -10.97 -16.86 2.83
CA PRO A 150 -12.12 -17.77 2.91
C PRO A 150 -12.18 -18.80 1.77
N PHE A 151 -12.66 -20.01 2.08
CA PHE A 151 -12.94 -21.05 1.08
C PHE A 151 -14.46 -21.19 0.89
N CYS A 152 -14.92 -21.23 -0.36
CA CYS A 152 -16.31 -21.54 -0.68
C CYS A 152 -16.41 -23.00 -1.15
N PRO A 153 -17.36 -23.79 -0.62
CA PRO A 153 -17.63 -25.13 -1.16
C PRO A 153 -18.11 -25.02 -2.61
N ARG A 154 -17.70 -25.96 -3.45
CA ARG A 154 -18.22 -26.06 -4.82
C ARG A 154 -19.60 -26.71 -4.73
N GLU A 155 -20.63 -26.10 -5.30
CA GLU A 155 -21.93 -26.76 -5.47
C GLU A 155 -21.73 -27.94 -6.42
N GLU A 156 -21.88 -29.17 -5.92
CA GLU A 156 -21.96 -30.36 -6.76
C GLU A 156 -23.35 -30.36 -7.42
N GLU A 157 -23.41 -30.20 -8.73
CA GLU A 157 -24.64 -30.42 -9.50
C GLU A 157 -25.05 -31.89 -9.36
N VAL A 158 -26.24 -32.12 -8.79
CA VAL A 158 -26.88 -33.44 -8.62
C VAL A 158 -27.71 -33.80 -9.85
#